data_AF-A0A7X8TU16-F1
#
_entry.id   AF-A0A7X8TU16-F1
#
_cell.length_a   1.000
_cell.length_b   1.000
_cell.length_c   1.000
_cell.angle_alpha   90.00
_cell.angle_beta   90.00
_cell.angle_gamma   90.00
#
_symmetry.space_group_name_H-M   'P 1'
#
loop_
_entity.id
_entity.type
_entity.pdbx_description
1 polymer ?
#
loop_
_entity_poly.entity_id
_entity_poly.type
_entity_poly.pdbx_seq_one_letter_code
_entity_poly.pdbx_strand_id
1 'polypeptide(L)'
;MLRKFQQTQEQWGGSSEVIDHWLETRQLLIVEYCHLAALQPSSNKPTVIELPTPVQLQQFCQHLVDYISTGHFKIYDMVMDKWRATGFEATDDINQTYAKIVLTTEPLLSFTDRYADIPDEDDPLDNFEQDLSLAGEMLEIRFEVEDQLIQLIADSLAVPPGA
;
A
#
# COMPACT_ATOMS: atom_id res chain seq x y z
N MET A 1 5.03 6.94 -7.08
CA MET A 1 3.99 5.89 -7.02
C MET A 1 3.88 5.04 -8.29
N LEU A 2 3.02 5.34 -9.28
CA LEU A 2 2.70 4.39 -10.37
C LEU A 2 3.90 3.92 -11.22
N ARG A 3 4.82 4.83 -11.59
CA ARG A 3 6.03 4.44 -12.36
C ARG A 3 6.98 3.55 -11.57
N LYS A 4 7.15 3.81 -10.27
CA LYS A 4 7.99 2.97 -9.38
C LYS A 4 7.35 1.59 -9.23
N PHE A 5 6.03 1.55 -9.03
CA PHE A 5 5.28 0.29 -9.00
C PHE A 5 5.50 -0.56 -10.26
N GLN A 6 5.42 0.04 -11.45
CA GLN A 6 5.65 -0.68 -12.71
C GLN A 6 7.06 -1.28 -12.77
N GLN A 7 8.08 -0.57 -12.30
CA GLN A 7 9.45 -1.09 -12.21
C GLN A 7 9.55 -2.29 -11.27
N THR A 8 8.96 -2.19 -10.07
CA THR A 8 8.92 -3.30 -9.12
C THR A 8 8.17 -4.50 -9.68
N GLN A 9 7.05 -4.28 -10.37
CA GLN A 9 6.26 -5.33 -11.00
C GLN A 9 7.01 -6.01 -12.16
N GLU A 10 7.72 -5.26 -12.99
CA GLU A 10 8.58 -5.81 -14.05
C GLU A 10 9.73 -6.66 -13.48
N GLN A 11 10.28 -6.24 -12.35
CA GLN A 11 11.43 -6.91 -11.74
C GLN A 11 11.05 -8.18 -10.96
N TRP A 12 9.93 -8.16 -10.25
CA TRP A 12 9.57 -9.20 -9.27
C TRP A 12 8.24 -9.90 -9.55
N GLY A 13 7.44 -9.42 -10.49
CA GLY A 13 6.22 -10.11 -10.92
C GLY A 13 6.51 -11.50 -11.48
N GLY A 14 5.71 -12.48 -11.10
CA GLY A 14 5.83 -13.89 -11.44
C GLY A 14 6.86 -14.67 -10.63
N SER A 15 7.57 -14.04 -9.68
CA SER A 15 8.59 -14.71 -8.86
C SER A 15 8.00 -15.61 -7.77
N SER A 16 6.79 -15.30 -7.29
CA SER A 16 6.10 -16.03 -6.23
C SER A 16 4.65 -15.56 -6.15
N GLU A 17 3.71 -16.48 -5.95
CA GLU A 17 2.29 -16.14 -5.74
C GLU A 17 2.06 -15.11 -4.62
N VAL A 18 2.92 -15.13 -3.58
CA VAL A 18 2.89 -14.14 -2.48
C VAL A 18 3.20 -12.73 -2.97
N ILE A 19 4.24 -12.60 -3.81
CA ILE A 19 4.69 -11.31 -4.33
C ILE A 19 3.68 -10.80 -5.36
N ASP A 20 3.14 -11.68 -6.20
CA ASP A 20 2.11 -11.33 -7.17
C ASP A 20 0.85 -10.79 -6.49
N HIS A 21 0.36 -11.49 -5.47
CA HIS A 21 -0.79 -11.03 -4.69
C HIS A 21 -0.54 -9.67 -4.01
N TRP A 22 0.69 -9.44 -3.52
CA TRP A 22 1.07 -8.15 -2.94
C TRP A 22 1.03 -7.04 -3.99
N LEU A 23 1.62 -7.27 -5.16
CA LEU A 23 1.67 -6.29 -6.24
C LEU A 23 0.29 -5.99 -6.81
N GLU A 24 -0.58 -6.99 -6.95
CA GLU A 24 -1.98 -6.81 -7.39
C GLU A 24 -2.78 -5.93 -6.44
N THR A 25 -2.74 -6.24 -5.13
CA THR A 25 -3.45 -5.44 -4.12
C THR A 25 -2.91 -4.02 -4.02
N ARG A 26 -1.58 -3.84 -4.18
CA ARG A 26 -0.96 -2.51 -4.28
C ARG A 26 -1.44 -1.74 -5.50
N GLN A 27 -1.53 -2.39 -6.67
CA GLN A 27 -1.95 -1.74 -7.91
C GLN A 27 -3.34 -1.13 -7.78
N LEU A 28 -4.28 -1.89 -7.22
CA LEU A 28 -5.64 -1.44 -6.97
C LEU A 28 -5.64 -0.15 -6.14
N LEU A 29 -4.92 -0.15 -5.01
CA LEU A 29 -4.83 0.99 -4.11
C LEU A 29 -4.23 2.23 -4.78
N ILE A 30 -3.19 2.07 -5.61
CA ILE A 30 -2.56 3.18 -6.36
C ILE A 30 -3.55 3.78 -7.35
N VAL A 31 -4.32 2.95 -8.07
CA VAL A 31 -5.30 3.42 -9.07
C VAL A 31 -6.41 4.22 -8.39
N GLU A 32 -6.94 3.73 -7.27
CA GLU A 32 -7.98 4.41 -6.51
C GLU A 32 -7.49 5.72 -5.90
N TYR A 33 -6.28 5.73 -5.32
CA TYR A 33 -5.65 6.96 -4.86
C TYR A 33 -5.51 7.99 -5.98
N CYS A 34 -5.02 7.57 -7.16
CA CYS A 34 -4.90 8.47 -8.32
C CYS A 34 -6.26 9.03 -8.77
N HIS A 35 -7.33 8.24 -8.67
CA HIS A 35 -8.68 8.70 -8.98
C HIS A 35 -9.11 9.79 -7.99
N LEU A 36 -9.00 9.55 -6.68
CA LEU A 36 -9.34 10.54 -5.66
C LEU A 36 -8.50 11.83 -5.78
N ALA A 37 -7.22 11.70 -6.12
CA ALA A 37 -6.33 12.84 -6.33
C ALA A 37 -6.66 13.63 -7.61
N ALA A 38 -7.16 12.97 -8.66
CA ALA A 38 -7.53 13.61 -9.92
C ALA A 38 -8.81 14.47 -9.81
N LEU A 39 -9.61 14.24 -8.77
CA LEU A 39 -10.79 15.03 -8.42
C LEU A 39 -10.42 16.38 -7.77
N GLN A 40 -9.16 16.56 -7.36
CA GLN A 40 -8.68 17.80 -6.75
C GLN A 40 -8.35 18.87 -7.81
N PRO A 41 -8.49 20.17 -7.47
CA PRO A 41 -8.21 21.26 -8.39
C PRO A 41 -6.75 21.23 -8.87
N SER A 42 -6.55 20.89 -10.15
CA SER A 42 -5.28 21.11 -10.83
C SER A 42 -5.27 22.53 -11.42
N SER A 43 -4.12 23.23 -11.36
CA SER A 43 -3.97 24.62 -11.84
C SER A 43 -4.30 24.84 -13.32
N ASN A 44 -4.64 23.78 -14.07
CA ASN A 44 -4.83 23.78 -15.52
C ASN A 44 -6.26 23.43 -15.99
N LYS A 45 -7.27 23.30 -15.10
CA LYS A 45 -8.67 23.05 -15.51
C LYS A 45 -9.67 24.03 -14.88
N PRO A 46 -10.65 24.55 -15.65
CA PRO A 46 -11.67 25.45 -15.12
C PRO A 46 -12.76 24.67 -14.35
N THR A 47 -12.88 25.00 -13.06
CA THR A 47 -14.13 25.35 -12.37
C THR A 47 -15.21 24.31 -12.06
N VAL A 48 -14.89 23.03 -11.86
CA VAL A 48 -15.73 22.15 -11.02
C VAL A 48 -14.83 21.34 -10.11
N ILE A 49 -14.89 21.63 -8.80
CA ILE A 49 -14.36 20.75 -7.76
C ILE A 49 -15.41 19.66 -7.61
N GLU A 50 -15.15 18.47 -8.14
CA GLU A 50 -15.98 17.31 -7.83
C GLU A 50 -15.37 16.67 -6.60
N LEU A 51 -16.00 16.83 -5.43
CA LEU A 51 -15.60 16.06 -4.25
C LEU A 51 -15.90 14.56 -4.51
N PRO A 52 -15.05 13.65 -4.02
CA PRO A 52 -15.36 12.22 -4.11
C PRO A 52 -16.65 11.91 -3.36
N THR A 53 -17.42 10.97 -3.89
CA THR A 53 -18.64 10.52 -3.20
C THR A 53 -18.27 9.72 -1.94
N PRO A 54 -19.15 9.67 -0.92
CA PRO A 54 -18.95 8.83 0.27
C PRO A 54 -18.66 7.38 -0.09
N VAL A 55 -19.28 6.85 -1.15
CA VAL A 55 -19.03 5.49 -1.64
C VAL A 55 -17.61 5.31 -2.16
N GLN A 56 -17.07 6.28 -2.92
CA GLN A 56 -15.69 6.22 -3.40
C GLN A 56 -14.69 6.30 -2.25
N LEU A 57 -14.96 7.12 -1.24
CA LEU A 57 -14.13 7.24 -0.05
C LEU A 57 -14.16 5.98 0.79
N GLN A 58 -15.35 5.42 1.03
CA GLN A 58 -15.53 4.18 1.76
C GLN A 58 -14.80 3.02 1.08
N GLN A 59 -14.91 2.89 -0.25
CA GLN A 59 -14.21 1.86 -1.02
C GLN A 59 -12.70 1.98 -0.88
N PHE A 60 -12.15 3.19 -1.08
CA PHE A 60 -10.72 3.42 -0.91
C PHE A 60 -10.25 3.13 0.52
N CYS A 61 -11.01 3.57 1.54
CA CYS A 61 -10.68 3.31 2.93
C CYS A 61 -10.71 1.81 3.24
N GLN A 62 -11.70 1.08 2.75
CA GLN A 62 -11.79 -0.37 2.91
C GLN A 62 -10.60 -1.06 2.27
N HIS A 63 -10.27 -0.74 1.02
CA HIS A 63 -9.11 -1.34 0.35
C HIS A 63 -7.78 -0.95 1.01
N LEU A 64 -7.66 0.26 1.57
CA LEU A 64 -6.49 0.67 2.34
C LEU A 64 -6.33 -0.17 3.62
N VAL A 65 -7.40 -0.37 4.39
CA VAL A 65 -7.39 -1.24 5.58
C VAL A 65 -7.09 -2.69 5.19
N ASP A 66 -7.73 -3.20 4.13
CA ASP A 66 -7.51 -4.55 3.63
C ASP A 66 -6.06 -4.73 3.16
N TYR A 67 -5.46 -3.73 2.51
CA TYR A 67 -4.07 -3.76 2.07
C TYR A 67 -3.09 -3.80 3.25
N ILE A 68 -3.30 -2.93 4.24
CA ILE A 68 -2.52 -2.91 5.49
C ILE A 68 -2.62 -4.26 6.20
N SER A 69 -3.84 -4.79 6.34
CA SER A 69 -4.13 -6.05 7.02
C SER A 69 -3.57 -7.26 6.27
N THR A 70 -3.70 -7.28 4.94
CA THR A 70 -3.13 -8.32 4.07
C THR A 70 -1.62 -8.36 4.20
N GLY A 71 -0.99 -7.19 4.27
CA GLY A 71 0.40 -7.04 4.66
C GLY A 71 0.65 -7.75 5.99
N HIS A 72 0.12 -7.21 7.10
CA HIS A 72 0.41 -7.64 8.48
C HIS A 72 0.10 -9.11 8.81
N PHE A 73 -0.95 -9.69 8.23
CA PHE A 73 -1.43 -11.01 8.65
C PHE A 73 -1.26 -12.09 7.60
N LYS A 74 -1.25 -11.77 6.30
CA LYS A 74 -1.24 -12.80 5.26
C LYS A 74 0.13 -12.94 4.61
N ILE A 75 0.69 -11.84 4.16
CA ILE A 75 1.96 -11.85 3.42
C ILE A 75 3.10 -12.26 4.36
N TYR A 76 3.16 -11.73 5.58
CA TYR A 76 4.21 -12.13 6.53
C TYR A 76 4.12 -13.60 6.90
N ASP A 77 2.93 -14.12 7.18
CA ASP A 77 2.75 -15.54 7.50
C ASP A 77 3.21 -16.44 6.34
N MET A 78 2.83 -16.10 5.10
CA MET A 78 3.26 -16.84 3.91
C MET A 78 4.78 -16.81 3.70
N VAL A 79 5.43 -15.67 3.99
CA VAL A 79 6.89 -15.54 3.90
C VAL A 79 7.59 -16.35 4.98
N MET A 80 7.14 -16.25 6.23
CA MET A 80 7.69 -17.01 7.36
C MET A 80 7.57 -18.52 7.13
N ASP A 81 6.42 -18.97 6.61
CA ASP A 81 6.21 -20.39 6.32
C ASP A 81 7.13 -20.90 5.22
N LYS A 82 7.37 -20.10 4.17
CA LYS A 82 8.37 -20.44 3.14
C LYS A 82 9.78 -20.51 3.71
N TRP A 83 10.18 -19.57 4.56
CA TRP A 83 11.49 -19.58 5.19
C TRP A 83 11.70 -20.78 6.12
N ARG A 84 10.70 -21.10 6.93
CA ARG A 84 10.71 -22.33 7.75
C ARG A 84 10.87 -23.58 6.90
N ALA A 85 10.22 -23.64 5.74
CA ALA A 85 10.32 -24.77 4.82
C ALA A 85 11.71 -24.90 4.16
N THR A 86 12.43 -23.80 3.95
CA THR A 86 13.78 -23.79 3.36
C THR A 86 14.90 -23.81 4.39
N GLY A 87 14.59 -23.66 5.68
CA GLY A 87 15.57 -23.50 6.76
C GLY A 87 16.19 -22.10 6.81
N PHE A 88 15.60 -21.13 6.11
CA PHE A 88 16.00 -19.72 6.18
C PHE A 88 15.45 -19.07 7.45
N GLU A 89 16.23 -18.18 8.06
CA GLU A 89 15.79 -17.36 9.19
C GLU A 89 15.77 -15.89 8.78
N ALA A 90 14.79 -15.13 9.28
CA ALA A 90 14.68 -13.71 9.01
C ALA A 90 15.93 -12.96 9.49
N THR A 91 16.56 -12.20 8.60
CA THR A 91 17.72 -11.37 8.95
C THR A 91 17.31 -10.12 9.72
N ASP A 92 18.27 -9.48 10.39
CA ASP A 92 18.03 -8.18 11.04
C ASP A 92 17.53 -7.12 10.05
N ASP A 93 18.00 -7.16 8.80
CA ASP A 93 17.58 -6.23 7.74
C ASP A 93 16.10 -6.40 7.39
N ILE A 94 15.63 -7.66 7.30
CA ILE A 94 14.21 -7.99 7.10
C ILE A 94 13.38 -7.43 8.26
N ASN A 95 13.80 -7.70 9.50
CA ASN A 95 13.07 -7.28 10.70
C ASN A 95 13.00 -5.74 10.81
N GLN A 96 14.08 -5.04 10.49
CA GLN A 96 14.13 -3.58 10.48
C GLN A 96 13.26 -2.99 9.36
N THR A 97 13.28 -3.60 8.18
CA THR A 97 12.43 -3.17 7.05
C THR A 97 10.96 -3.32 7.42
N TYR A 98 10.59 -4.43 8.08
CA TYR A 98 9.25 -4.62 8.60
C TYR A 98 8.85 -3.55 9.63
N ALA A 99 9.72 -3.29 10.61
CA ALA A 99 9.45 -2.27 11.62
C ALA A 99 9.17 -0.89 10.99
N LYS A 100 9.87 -0.53 9.91
CA LYS A 100 9.61 0.71 9.16
C LYS A 100 8.24 0.73 8.48
N ILE A 101 7.78 -0.41 7.95
CA ILE A 101 6.42 -0.52 7.38
C ILE A 101 5.38 -0.25 8.47
N VAL A 102 5.53 -0.84 9.65
CA VAL A 102 4.61 -0.65 10.79
C VAL A 102 4.46 0.82 11.16
N LEU A 103 5.53 1.62 11.08
CA LEU A 103 5.48 3.06 11.37
C LEU A 103 4.58 3.86 10.42
N THR A 104 4.29 3.33 9.23
CA THR A 104 3.39 3.97 8.25
C THR A 104 1.92 3.64 8.48
N THR A 105 1.62 2.66 9.33
CA THR A 105 0.25 2.15 9.51
C THR A 105 -0.65 3.16 10.21
N GLU A 106 -0.21 3.74 11.33
CA GLU A 106 -1.05 4.65 12.13
C GLU A 106 -1.53 5.89 11.36
N PRO A 107 -0.67 6.62 10.60
CA PRO A 107 -1.14 7.74 9.79
C PRO A 107 -2.16 7.35 8.72
N LEU A 108 -2.01 6.17 8.12
CA LEU A 108 -2.93 5.67 7.09
C LEU A 108 -4.28 5.26 7.70
N LEU A 109 -4.28 4.63 8.88
CA LEU A 109 -5.51 4.32 9.62
C LEU A 109 -6.23 5.58 10.10
N SER A 110 -5.48 6.61 10.51
CA SER A 110 -6.07 7.90 10.87
C SER A 110 -6.83 8.55 9.71
N PHE A 111 -6.38 8.34 8.46
CA PHE A 111 -7.13 8.75 7.29
C PHE A 111 -8.43 7.94 7.16
N THR A 112 -8.37 6.62 7.29
CA THR A 112 -9.56 5.77 7.14
C THR A 112 -10.60 6.05 8.22
N ASP A 113 -10.19 6.28 9.46
CA ASP A 113 -11.10 6.62 10.57
C ASP A 113 -11.92 7.88 10.32
N ARG A 114 -11.39 8.82 9.52
CA ARG A 114 -12.03 10.08 9.20
C ARG A 114 -12.97 10.01 8.00
N TYR A 115 -12.68 9.14 7.03
CA TYR A 115 -13.33 9.17 5.72
C TYR A 115 -14.07 7.87 5.34
N ALA A 116 -13.99 6.81 6.16
CA ALA A 116 -14.67 5.54 5.87
C ALA A 116 -16.20 5.60 6.04
N ASP A 117 -16.68 6.41 6.99
CA ASP A 117 -18.09 6.47 7.39
C ASP A 117 -18.63 7.91 7.31
N ILE A 118 -18.58 8.52 6.13
CA ILE A 118 -19.21 9.83 5.88
C ILE A 118 -20.72 9.62 5.72
N PRO A 119 -21.55 10.28 6.55
CA PRO A 119 -22.99 10.00 6.60
C PRO A 119 -23.77 10.53 5.40
N ASP A 120 -23.38 11.68 4.81
CA ASP A 120 -24.12 12.34 3.74
C ASP A 120 -23.17 12.91 2.65
N GLU A 121 -23.64 12.96 1.39
CA GLU A 121 -22.88 13.55 0.27
C GLU A 121 -22.63 15.07 0.43
N ASP A 122 -23.46 15.73 1.24
CA ASP A 122 -23.37 17.16 1.53
C ASP A 122 -22.47 17.49 2.74
N ASP A 123 -21.91 16.48 3.42
CA ASP A 123 -21.02 16.69 4.57
C ASP A 123 -19.71 17.34 4.08
N PRO A 124 -19.32 18.51 4.61
CA PRO A 124 -18.08 19.17 4.21
C PRO A 124 -16.87 18.28 4.49
N LEU A 125 -16.17 17.90 3.41
CA LEU A 125 -14.89 17.20 3.47
C LEU A 125 -13.74 18.15 3.82
N ASP A 126 -13.85 18.80 4.98
CA ASP A 126 -12.86 19.75 5.46
C ASP A 126 -11.47 19.12 5.52
N ASN A 127 -10.49 19.83 4.97
CA ASN A 127 -9.07 19.42 4.89
C ASN A 127 -8.80 18.15 4.06
N PHE A 128 -9.77 17.61 3.34
CA PHE A 128 -9.60 16.38 2.56
C PHE A 128 -8.41 16.42 1.60
N GLU A 129 -8.19 17.52 0.90
CA GLU A 129 -7.01 17.71 0.03
C GLU A 129 -5.70 17.47 0.79
N GLN A 130 -5.58 18.07 1.97
CA GLN A 130 -4.39 17.97 2.80
C GLN A 130 -4.22 16.56 3.35
N ASP A 131 -5.30 15.96 3.85
CA ASP A 131 -5.28 14.62 4.42
C ASP A 131 -5.01 13.54 3.36
N LEU A 132 -5.57 13.69 2.16
CA LEU A 132 -5.29 12.84 1.01
C LEU A 132 -3.82 12.97 0.58
N SER A 133 -3.29 14.19 0.54
CA SER A 133 -1.86 14.42 0.23
C SER A 133 -0.95 13.73 1.25
N LEU A 134 -1.25 13.86 2.55
CA LEU A 134 -0.50 13.18 3.61
C LEU A 134 -0.59 11.66 3.51
N ALA A 135 -1.78 11.12 3.23
CA ALA A 135 -1.95 9.69 2.99
C ALA A 135 -1.12 9.23 1.78
N GLY A 136 -1.09 10.01 0.69
CA GLY A 136 -0.26 9.74 -0.48
C GLY A 136 1.23 9.71 -0.20
N GLU A 137 1.73 10.66 0.59
CA GLU A 137 3.13 10.68 1.05
C GLU A 137 3.47 9.44 1.89
N MET A 138 2.59 9.08 2.81
CA MET A 138 2.78 7.88 3.65
C MET A 138 2.72 6.59 2.83
N LEU A 139 1.83 6.51 1.83
CA LEU A 139 1.78 5.38 0.90
C LEU A 139 3.08 5.27 0.09
N GLU A 140 3.63 6.39 -0.40
CA GLU A 140 4.89 6.35 -1.14
C GLU A 140 6.05 5.84 -0.26
N ILE A 141 6.17 6.33 0.99
CA ILE A 141 7.17 5.83 1.94
C ILE A 141 6.96 4.34 2.20
N ARG A 142 5.70 3.92 2.44
CA ARG A 142 5.35 2.53 2.68
C ARG A 142 5.79 1.65 1.51
N PHE A 143 5.44 2.02 0.28
CA PHE A 143 5.80 1.26 -0.91
C PHE A 143 7.31 1.16 -1.13
N GLU A 144 8.07 2.23 -0.87
CA GLU A 144 9.53 2.18 -0.97
C GLU A 144 10.17 1.17 0.00
N VAL A 145 9.65 1.10 1.22
CA VAL A 145 10.14 0.15 2.22
C VAL A 145 9.68 -1.27 1.87
N GLU A 146 8.45 -1.43 1.38
CA GLU A 146 7.97 -2.73 0.94
C GLU A 146 8.69 -3.24 -0.31
N ASP A 147 9.12 -2.37 -1.22
CA ASP A 147 9.94 -2.75 -2.38
C ASP A 147 11.28 -3.37 -1.93
N GLN A 148 11.90 -2.79 -0.90
CA GLN A 148 13.10 -3.37 -0.26
C GLN A 148 12.79 -4.73 0.36
N LEU A 149 11.64 -4.86 1.03
CA LEU A 149 11.23 -6.14 1.62
C LEU A 149 10.95 -7.20 0.55
N ILE A 150 10.28 -6.85 -0.54
CA ILE A 150 10.01 -7.74 -1.68
C ILE A 150 11.33 -8.24 -2.26
N GLN A 151 12.32 -7.35 -2.45
CA GLN A 151 13.64 -7.75 -2.91
C GLN A 151 14.30 -8.74 -1.95
N LEU A 152 14.34 -8.45 -0.64
CA LEU A 152 14.93 -9.34 0.36
C LEU A 152 14.24 -10.72 0.38
N ILE A 153 12.91 -10.74 0.23
CA ILE A 153 12.15 -11.98 0.12
C ILE A 153 12.52 -12.71 -1.17
N ALA A 154 12.51 -12.05 -2.32
CA ALA A 154 12.85 -12.68 -3.59
C ALA A 154 14.27 -13.27 -3.59
N ASP A 155 15.25 -12.52 -3.07
CA ASP A 155 16.63 -12.97 -2.92
C ASP A 155 16.72 -14.19 -1.99
N SER A 156 16.01 -14.18 -0.85
CA SER A 156 15.98 -15.31 0.07
C SER A 156 15.35 -16.58 -0.52
N LEU A 157 14.37 -16.42 -1.42
CA LEU A 157 13.71 -17.53 -2.12
C LEU A 157 14.55 -18.07 -3.29
N ALA A 158 15.50 -17.28 -3.81
CA ALA A 158 16.42 -17.70 -4.86
C ALA A 158 17.59 -18.55 -4.34
N VAL A 159 17.87 -18.54 -3.02
CA VAL A 159 18.93 -19.35 -2.40
C VAL A 159 18.42 -20.79 -2.21
N PRO A 160 19.05 -21.82 -2.81
CA PRO A 160 18.66 -23.19 -2.59
C PRO A 160 18.93 -23.62 -1.13
N PRO A 161 18.10 -24.52 -0.55
CA PRO A 161 18.35 -25.01 0.80
C PRO A 161 19.73 -25.67 0.88
N GLY A 162 20.62 -25.15 1.74
CA GLY A 162 21.93 -25.73 2.05
C GLY A 162 23.16 -25.17 1.32
N ALA A 163 23.11 -23.93 0.81
CA ALA A 163 24.30 -23.23 0.31
C ALA A 163 25.17 -22.65 1.43
#